data_AF-A0A7M5WTN8-F1
#
_entry.id   AF-A0A7M5WTN8-F1
#
_cell.length_a   1.000
_cell.length_b   1.000
_cell.length_c   1.000
_cell.angle_alpha   90.00
_cell.angle_beta   90.00
_cell.angle_gamma   90.00
#
_symmetry.space_group_name_H-M   'P 1'
#
loop_
_entity.id
_entity.type
_entity.pdbx_description
1 polymer ?
#
loop_
_entity_poly.entity_id
_entity_poly.type
_entity_poly.pdbx_seq_one_letter_code
_entity_poly.pdbx_strand_id
1 'polypeptide(L)'
;LFFTFPGTRWMQEIVSCLRNGIDFEKAKSIPLDFRVPFFDYSAVTNNAEKVLKAAGSSCKTGAELVNHTLRPRTIKTHLSYEMLPPKIHEKGAKMINVIRNPRDVCVSFLNHHVLTTNYTGDLQTIAEIMLQDVGPVNAPFFTHILSYWNQRENPNLLIVHYEEMQKDITGVIKRVAKFIGTEEYSDDQIAKLVEHTSVDKMRA
;
A
#
# COMPACT_ATOMS: atom_id res chain seq x y z
N LEU A 1 -2.59 9.02 4.80
CA LEU A 1 -2.09 7.64 4.92
C LEU A 1 -1.29 7.31 3.70
N PHE A 2 -0.10 6.75 3.89
CA PHE A 2 0.86 6.39 2.85
C PHE A 2 1.23 4.92 3.07
N PHE A 3 1.27 4.11 2.01
CA PHE A 3 1.58 2.67 2.07
C PHE A 3 2.70 2.30 1.11
N THR A 4 3.80 1.78 1.63
CA THR A 4 4.93 1.25 0.85
C THR A 4 5.00 -0.28 0.96
N PHE A 5 5.51 -0.91 -0.11
CA PHE A 5 5.56 -2.37 -0.34
C PHE A 5 6.49 -3.09 0.65
N PRO A 6 6.22 -4.38 1.00
CA PRO A 6 5.20 -5.30 0.45
C PRO A 6 3.97 -5.52 1.33
N GLY A 7 2.88 -6.03 0.73
CA GLY A 7 1.58 -6.21 1.41
C GLY A 7 0.65 -5.01 1.29
N THR A 8 1.03 -4.00 0.51
CA THR A 8 0.25 -2.77 0.31
C THR A 8 -1.19 -3.03 -0.09
N ARG A 9 -1.49 -3.99 -0.96
CA ARG A 9 -2.87 -4.20 -1.43
C ARG A 9 -3.80 -4.68 -0.31
N TRP A 10 -3.32 -5.56 0.57
CA TRP A 10 -4.08 -6.02 1.73
C TRP A 10 -4.34 -4.86 2.70
N MET A 11 -3.30 -4.10 3.04
CA MET A 11 -3.44 -2.96 3.95
C MET A 11 -4.27 -1.81 3.36
N GLN A 12 -4.17 -1.55 2.06
CA GLN A 12 -5.00 -0.57 1.36
C GLN A 12 -6.49 -0.92 1.48
N GLU A 13 -6.85 -2.19 1.28
CA GLU A 13 -8.22 -2.65 1.41
C GLU A 13 -8.72 -2.51 2.85
N ILE A 14 -7.94 -2.99 3.83
CA ILE A 14 -8.26 -2.87 5.26
C ILE A 14 -8.58 -1.42 5.62
N VAL A 15 -7.68 -0.49 5.30
CA VAL A 15 -7.88 0.90 5.68
C VAL A 15 -9.02 1.53 4.89
N SER A 16 -9.16 1.21 3.59
CA SER A 16 -10.27 1.73 2.82
C SER A 16 -11.61 1.30 3.40
N CYS A 17 -11.74 0.07 3.89
CA CYS A 17 -12.94 -0.42 4.56
C CYS A 17 -13.12 0.23 5.94
N LEU A 18 -12.06 0.35 6.74
CA LEU A 18 -12.14 1.06 8.03
C LEU A 18 -12.51 2.54 7.85
N ARG A 19 -12.14 3.18 6.74
CA ARG A 19 -12.51 4.58 6.46
C ARG A 19 -13.92 4.75 5.90
N ASN A 20 -14.49 3.69 5.33
CA ASN A 20 -15.81 3.75 4.70
C ASN A 20 -16.95 3.21 5.57
N GLY A 21 -16.67 2.84 6.83
CA GLY A 21 -17.68 2.27 7.72
C GLY A 21 -17.82 0.74 7.63
N ILE A 22 -16.85 0.04 7.03
CA ILE A 22 -16.94 -1.40 6.71
C ILE A 22 -18.14 -1.67 5.79
N ASP A 23 -18.35 -0.75 4.83
CA ASP A 23 -19.36 -0.88 3.78
C ASP A 23 -18.73 -1.59 2.57
N PHE A 24 -18.91 -2.91 2.51
CA PHE A 24 -18.33 -3.75 1.45
C PHE A 24 -18.98 -3.50 0.09
N GLU A 25 -20.27 -3.15 0.02
CA GLU A 25 -20.94 -2.89 -1.25
C GLU A 25 -20.44 -1.59 -1.88
N LYS A 26 -20.24 -0.56 -1.05
CA LYS A 26 -19.57 0.67 -1.48
C LYS A 26 -18.10 0.44 -1.82
N ALA A 27 -17.39 -0.45 -1.12
CA ALA A 27 -16.00 -0.78 -1.45
C ALA A 27 -15.88 -1.48 -2.81
N LYS A 28 -16.86 -2.31 -3.18
CA LYS A 28 -16.91 -3.00 -4.48
C LYS A 28 -17.30 -2.08 -5.63
N SER A 29 -18.14 -1.07 -5.39
CA SER A 29 -18.62 -0.16 -6.45
C SER A 29 -17.54 0.81 -6.95
N ILE A 30 -16.44 0.99 -6.21
CA ILE A 30 -15.33 1.87 -6.56
C ILE A 30 -14.03 1.05 -6.58
N PRO A 31 -13.32 0.96 -7.73
CA PRO A 31 -12.05 0.25 -7.79
C PRO A 31 -11.04 0.78 -6.78
N LEU A 32 -10.19 -0.12 -6.26
CA LEU A 32 -9.23 0.22 -5.19
C LEU A 32 -8.31 1.38 -5.57
N ASP A 33 -7.89 1.49 -6.83
CA ASP A 33 -7.02 2.56 -7.32
C ASP A 33 -7.67 3.95 -7.27
N PHE A 34 -9.00 4.03 -7.14
CA PHE A 34 -9.73 5.28 -6.89
C PHE A 34 -10.03 5.52 -5.41
N ARG A 35 -10.15 4.45 -4.62
CA ARG A 35 -10.30 4.55 -3.16
C ARG A 35 -9.00 4.94 -2.48
N VAL A 36 -7.89 4.41 -2.99
CA VAL A 36 -6.53 4.63 -2.50
C VAL A 36 -5.61 4.93 -3.68
N PRO A 37 -5.67 6.14 -4.26
CA PRO A 37 -4.85 6.53 -5.41
C PRO A 37 -3.35 6.35 -5.16
N PHE A 38 -2.68 5.84 -6.18
CA PHE A 38 -1.23 5.66 -6.18
C PHE A 38 -0.54 6.95 -6.64
N PHE A 39 0.08 7.68 -5.72
CA PHE A 39 0.62 9.02 -5.95
C PHE A 39 1.73 9.06 -7.03
N ASP A 40 2.73 8.20 -6.90
CA ASP A 40 3.91 8.12 -7.77
C ASP A 40 3.71 7.19 -8.99
N TYR A 41 2.45 6.89 -9.35
CA TYR A 41 2.17 5.91 -10.40
C TYR A 41 2.85 6.25 -11.73
N SER A 42 2.81 7.52 -12.14
CA SER A 42 3.44 8.00 -13.37
C SER A 42 4.97 8.00 -13.34
N ALA A 43 5.59 7.93 -12.16
CA ALA A 43 7.04 7.78 -12.04
C ALA A 43 7.46 6.31 -12.16
N VAL A 44 6.57 5.38 -11.83
CA VAL A 44 6.84 3.94 -11.81
C VAL A 44 6.51 3.26 -13.15
N THR A 45 5.61 3.84 -13.95
CA THR A 45 5.25 3.26 -15.26
C THR A 45 4.84 4.31 -16.28
N ASN A 46 5.27 4.09 -17.53
CA ASN A 46 4.86 4.89 -18.69
C ASN A 46 3.40 4.64 -19.10
N ASN A 47 2.73 3.64 -18.50
CA ASN A 47 1.36 3.27 -18.81
C ASN A 47 0.31 3.90 -17.86
N ALA A 48 0.71 4.73 -16.90
CA ALA A 48 -0.20 5.25 -15.87
C ALA A 48 -1.43 5.95 -16.47
N GLU A 49 -1.23 6.88 -17.43
CA GLU A 49 -2.34 7.58 -18.10
C GLU A 49 -3.28 6.60 -18.83
N LYS A 50 -2.73 5.59 -19.51
CA LYS A 50 -3.52 4.58 -20.22
C LYS A 50 -4.37 3.76 -19.26
N VAL A 51 -3.81 3.35 -18.12
CA VAL A 51 -4.54 2.58 -17.10
C VAL A 51 -5.63 3.44 -16.46
N LEU A 52 -5.32 4.69 -16.09
CA LEU A 52 -6.29 5.62 -15.51
C LEU A 52 -7.44 5.90 -16.48
N LYS A 53 -7.15 6.11 -17.76
CA LYS A 53 -8.15 6.32 -18.80
C LYS A 53 -9.03 5.09 -19.01
N ALA A 54 -8.45 3.89 -19.04
CA ALA A 54 -9.20 2.64 -19.14
C ALA A 54 -10.13 2.43 -17.93
N ALA A 55 -9.73 2.95 -16.78
CA ALA A 55 -10.52 2.94 -15.55
C ALA A 55 -11.56 4.10 -15.47
N GLY A 56 -11.74 4.87 -16.55
CA GLY A 56 -12.72 5.95 -16.65
C GLY A 56 -12.28 7.30 -16.07
N SER A 57 -10.99 7.46 -15.74
CA SER A 57 -10.46 8.72 -15.24
C SER A 57 -9.97 9.63 -16.37
N SER A 58 -10.17 10.94 -16.22
CA SER A 58 -9.51 11.96 -17.04
C SER A 58 -8.13 12.36 -16.51
N CYS A 59 -7.71 11.82 -15.36
CA CYS A 59 -6.40 12.12 -14.77
C CYS A 59 -5.29 11.43 -15.57
N LYS A 60 -4.20 12.15 -15.80
CA LYS A 60 -2.99 11.65 -16.46
C LYS A 60 -1.97 11.11 -15.46
N THR A 61 -2.00 11.63 -14.24
CA THR A 61 -1.07 11.24 -13.18
C THR A 61 -1.74 10.80 -11.90
N GLY A 62 -1.00 9.99 -11.12
CA GLY A 62 -1.39 9.63 -9.76
C GLY A 62 -1.58 10.86 -8.86
N ALA A 63 -0.72 11.87 -9.01
CA ALA A 63 -0.82 13.13 -8.28
C ALA A 63 -2.09 13.91 -8.62
N GLU A 64 -2.50 13.96 -9.89
CA GLU A 64 -3.79 14.53 -10.31
C GLU A 64 -4.95 13.77 -9.68
N LEU A 65 -4.91 12.43 -9.72
CA LEU A 65 -5.97 11.59 -9.15
C LEU A 65 -6.17 11.84 -7.64
N VAL A 66 -5.07 12.01 -6.90
CA VAL A 66 -5.11 12.37 -5.47
C VAL A 66 -5.87 13.67 -5.22
N ASN A 67 -5.80 14.65 -6.12
CA ASN A 67 -6.52 15.92 -5.97
C ASN A 67 -8.04 15.78 -6.13
N HIS A 68 -8.49 14.81 -6.92
CA HIS A 68 -9.90 14.49 -7.13
C HIS A 68 -10.47 13.49 -6.11
N THR A 69 -9.64 12.98 -5.20
CA THR A 69 -10.08 12.02 -4.17
C THR A 69 -10.75 12.73 -2.99
N LEU A 70 -11.91 12.21 -2.57
CA LEU A 70 -12.67 12.72 -1.44
C LEU A 70 -11.86 12.71 -0.14
N ARG A 71 -12.16 13.65 0.76
CA ARG A 71 -11.56 13.72 2.09
C ARG A 71 -12.37 12.89 3.10
N PRO A 72 -11.72 12.31 4.13
CA PRO A 72 -10.27 12.25 4.35
C PRO A 72 -9.58 11.33 3.33
N ARG A 73 -8.40 11.75 2.83
CA ARG A 73 -7.70 11.03 1.75
C ARG A 73 -6.85 9.88 2.29
N THR A 74 -6.94 8.74 1.61
CA THR A 74 -6.02 7.61 1.76
C THR A 74 -5.20 7.52 0.48
N ILE A 75 -3.86 7.47 0.56
CA ILE A 75 -2.97 7.56 -0.59
C ILE A 75 -1.97 6.41 -0.52
N LYS A 76 -1.66 5.79 -1.66
CA LYS A 76 -0.57 4.81 -1.76
C LYS A 76 0.67 5.53 -2.29
N THR A 77 1.86 5.15 -1.82
CA THR A 77 3.11 5.60 -2.43
C THR A 77 4.26 4.61 -2.28
N HIS A 78 5.23 4.63 -3.19
CA HIS A 78 6.47 3.87 -3.05
C HIS A 78 7.68 4.75 -2.67
N LEU A 79 7.48 6.02 -2.37
CA LEU A 79 8.54 6.92 -1.94
C LEU A 79 9.13 6.55 -0.57
N SER A 80 10.44 6.77 -0.39
CA SER A 80 11.08 6.71 0.93
C SER A 80 10.57 7.84 1.83
N TYR A 81 10.79 7.72 3.13
CA TYR A 81 10.30 8.70 4.11
C TYR A 81 10.75 10.15 3.78
N GLU A 82 12.01 10.31 3.36
CA GLU A 82 12.62 11.60 3.03
C GLU A 82 12.14 12.16 1.69
N MET A 83 11.69 11.29 0.77
CA MET A 83 11.18 11.69 -0.54
C MET A 83 9.70 12.12 -0.52
N LEU A 84 9.00 11.92 0.60
CA LEU A 84 7.64 12.40 0.76
C LEU A 84 7.60 13.94 0.69
N PRO A 85 6.54 14.54 0.13
CA PRO A 85 6.42 16.00 0.11
C PRO A 85 6.52 16.58 1.54
N PRO A 86 7.34 17.62 1.79
CA PRO A 86 7.62 18.12 3.15
C PRO A 86 6.36 18.44 3.97
N LYS A 87 5.31 18.93 3.29
CA LYS A 87 4.01 19.23 3.89
C LYS A 87 3.34 18.03 4.56
N ILE A 88 3.66 16.80 4.17
CA ILE A 88 3.16 15.58 4.80
C ILE A 88 3.67 15.47 6.24
N HIS A 89 4.95 15.76 6.44
CA HIS A 89 5.60 15.78 7.75
C HIS A 89 5.13 16.97 8.57
N GLU A 90 5.13 18.17 7.98
CA GLU A 90 4.70 19.42 8.66
C GLU A 90 3.25 19.37 9.17
N LYS A 91 2.36 18.72 8.43
CA LYS A 91 0.94 18.60 8.79
C LYS A 91 0.64 17.40 9.69
N GLY A 92 1.64 16.60 10.05
CA GLY A 92 1.46 15.41 10.89
C GLY A 92 0.53 14.37 10.26
N ALA A 93 0.63 14.17 8.94
CA ALA A 93 -0.20 13.16 8.28
C ALA A 93 0.19 11.75 8.77
N LYS A 94 -0.82 10.95 9.13
CA LYS A 94 -0.60 9.55 9.52
C LYS A 94 -0.10 8.71 8.34
N MET A 95 0.86 7.82 8.60
CA MET A 95 1.54 6.93 7.65
C MET A 95 1.51 5.49 8.16
N ILE A 96 1.33 4.51 7.27
CA ILE A 96 1.42 3.08 7.61
C ILE A 96 2.43 2.43 6.67
N ASN A 97 3.60 2.06 7.19
CA ASN A 97 4.60 1.34 6.43
C ASN A 97 4.47 -0.16 6.70
N VAL A 98 4.38 -0.97 5.65
CA VAL A 98 4.38 -2.43 5.78
C VAL A 98 5.76 -2.95 5.39
N ILE A 99 6.40 -3.69 6.30
CA ILE A 99 7.70 -4.33 6.09
C ILE A 99 7.54 -5.84 6.04
N ARG A 100 8.39 -6.52 5.28
CA ARG A 100 8.32 -7.97 5.05
C ARG A 100 9.72 -8.53 4.88
N ASN A 101 9.88 -9.82 5.14
CA ASN A 101 11.12 -10.54 4.87
C ASN A 101 11.60 -10.33 3.41
N PRO A 102 12.82 -9.80 3.18
CA PRO A 102 13.37 -9.52 1.85
C PRO A 102 13.33 -10.72 0.90
N ARG A 103 13.48 -11.94 1.43
CA ARG A 103 13.45 -13.17 0.62
C ARG A 103 12.07 -13.39 -0.01
N ASP A 104 11.01 -13.16 0.77
CA ASP A 104 9.64 -13.27 0.28
C ASP A 104 9.27 -12.09 -0.63
N VAL A 105 9.92 -10.95 -0.42
CA VAL A 105 9.81 -9.78 -1.30
C VAL A 105 10.33 -10.10 -2.69
N CYS A 106 11.52 -10.70 -2.82
CA CYS A 106 12.10 -11.09 -4.11
C CYS A 106 11.13 -11.96 -4.93
N VAL A 107 10.58 -13.02 -4.30
CA VAL A 107 9.64 -13.93 -4.94
C VAL A 107 8.35 -13.20 -5.35
N SER A 108 7.83 -12.34 -4.48
CA SER A 108 6.65 -11.53 -4.80
C SER A 108 6.89 -10.55 -5.95
N PHE A 109 8.10 -9.99 -6.03
CA PHE A 109 8.49 -9.03 -7.07
C PHE A 109 8.65 -9.71 -8.43
N LEU A 110 9.26 -10.89 -8.48
CA LEU A 110 9.31 -11.73 -9.68
C LEU A 110 7.89 -11.98 -10.22
N ASN A 111 6.98 -12.48 -9.37
CA ASN A 111 5.60 -12.76 -9.78
C ASN A 111 4.87 -11.49 -10.28
N HIS A 112 5.11 -10.34 -9.65
CA HIS A 112 4.56 -9.06 -10.11
C HIS A 112 5.03 -8.72 -11.52
N HIS A 113 6.32 -8.84 -11.80
CA HIS A 113 6.90 -8.53 -13.11
C HIS A 113 6.48 -9.52 -14.21
N VAL A 114 6.33 -10.80 -13.88
CA VAL A 114 5.75 -11.79 -14.79
C VAL A 114 4.34 -11.35 -15.21
N LEU A 115 3.52 -10.88 -14.26
CA LEU A 115 2.13 -10.47 -14.52
C LEU A 115 1.98 -9.10 -15.19
N THR A 116 2.85 -8.13 -14.90
CA THR A 116 2.65 -6.73 -15.33
C THR A 116 3.54 -6.30 -16.47
N THR A 117 4.67 -6.96 -16.69
CA THR A 117 5.65 -6.58 -17.72
C THR A 117 5.98 -7.72 -18.68
N ASN A 118 5.29 -8.87 -18.59
CA ASN A 118 5.62 -10.10 -19.32
C ASN A 118 7.10 -10.50 -19.14
N TYR A 119 7.64 -10.26 -17.94
CA TYR A 119 9.03 -10.59 -17.64
C TYR A 119 9.25 -12.11 -17.73
N THR A 120 10.32 -12.52 -18.41
CA THR A 120 10.67 -13.93 -18.67
C THR A 120 11.97 -14.37 -17.99
N GLY A 121 12.59 -13.50 -17.19
CA GLY A 121 13.79 -13.86 -16.43
C GLY A 121 13.47 -14.64 -15.16
N ASP A 122 14.51 -14.92 -14.37
CA ASP A 122 14.43 -15.80 -13.21
C ASP A 122 14.54 -15.06 -11.86
N LEU A 123 14.36 -15.82 -10.78
CA LEU A 123 14.47 -15.31 -9.42
C LEU A 123 15.87 -14.82 -9.08
N GLN A 124 16.91 -15.45 -9.65
CA GLN A 124 18.30 -15.10 -9.38
C GLN A 124 18.59 -13.69 -9.89
N THR A 125 18.16 -13.39 -11.12
CA THR A 125 18.29 -12.06 -11.73
C THR A 125 17.58 -11.00 -10.89
N ILE A 126 16.35 -11.28 -10.43
CA ILE A 126 15.61 -10.36 -9.56
C ILE A 126 16.33 -10.13 -8.21
N ALA A 127 16.89 -11.20 -7.62
CA ALA A 127 17.64 -11.10 -6.37
C ALA A 127 18.91 -10.26 -6.55
N GLU A 128 19.65 -10.45 -7.64
CA GLU A 128 20.86 -9.67 -7.97
C GLU A 128 20.54 -8.19 -8.17
N ILE A 129 19.48 -7.88 -8.93
CA ILE A 129 18.95 -6.51 -9.12
C ILE A 129 18.67 -5.85 -7.77
N MET A 130 17.98 -6.56 -6.87
CA MET A 130 17.62 -6.06 -5.54
C MET A 130 18.85 -5.89 -4.62
N LEU A 131 19.85 -6.78 -4.72
CA LEU A 131 21.09 -6.71 -3.92
C LEU A 131 22.07 -5.64 -4.43
N GLN A 132 22.06 -5.34 -5.72
CA GLN A 132 22.87 -4.29 -6.33
C GLN A 132 22.20 -2.92 -6.26
N ASP A 133 21.02 -2.83 -5.62
CA ASP A 133 20.23 -1.60 -5.50
C ASP A 133 19.92 -0.91 -6.84
N VAL A 134 19.88 -1.70 -7.92
CA VAL A 134 19.52 -1.25 -9.26
C VAL A 134 18.09 -1.65 -9.53
N GLY A 135 17.13 -0.75 -9.29
CA GLY A 135 15.73 -1.00 -9.57
C GLY A 135 14.94 0.30 -9.71
N PRO A 136 13.94 0.36 -10.60
CA PRO A 136 13.18 1.59 -10.84
C PRO A 136 12.25 1.96 -9.67
N VAL A 137 11.98 1.02 -8.74
CA VAL A 137 11.01 1.22 -7.65
C VAL A 137 11.59 0.72 -6.34
N ASN A 138 11.56 1.55 -5.30
CA ASN A 138 12.01 1.24 -3.93
C ASN A 138 13.49 0.82 -3.78
N ALA A 139 14.33 1.00 -4.80
CA ALA A 139 15.77 0.82 -4.67
C ALA A 139 16.42 2.14 -4.21
N PRO A 140 17.46 2.10 -3.34
CA PRO A 140 18.02 0.94 -2.65
C PRO A 140 17.05 0.32 -1.64
N PHE A 141 16.88 -1.01 -1.65
CA PHE A 141 15.79 -1.67 -0.91
C PHE A 141 15.92 -1.52 0.60
N PHE A 142 17.11 -1.81 1.14
CA PHE A 142 17.34 -1.69 2.57
C PHE A 142 17.33 -0.24 3.03
N THR A 143 17.85 0.69 2.23
CA THR A 143 17.78 2.13 2.53
C THR A 143 16.33 2.60 2.59
N HIS A 144 15.48 2.13 1.67
CA HIS A 144 14.06 2.43 1.70
C HIS A 144 13.39 1.95 2.99
N ILE A 145 13.61 0.70 3.40
CA ILE A 145 13.08 0.19 4.68
C ILE A 145 13.61 1.01 5.86
N LEU A 146 14.91 1.28 5.89
CA LEU A 146 15.56 2.01 6.96
C LEU A 146 15.03 3.44 7.08
N SER A 147 14.64 4.09 5.98
CA SER A 147 14.04 5.44 6.02
C SER A 147 12.81 5.52 6.93
N TYR A 148 11.95 4.49 6.89
CA TYR A 148 10.78 4.40 7.76
C TYR A 148 11.14 3.84 9.13
N TRP A 149 12.00 2.81 9.20
CA TRP A 149 12.39 2.20 10.48
C TRP A 149 13.10 3.17 11.43
N ASN A 150 13.88 4.10 10.89
CA ASN A 150 14.54 5.15 11.66
C ASN A 150 13.54 6.14 12.27
N GLN A 151 12.29 6.15 11.78
CA GLN A 151 11.20 7.01 12.25
C GLN A 151 10.19 6.23 13.09
N ARG A 152 10.48 5.00 13.52
CA ARG A 152 9.52 4.14 14.24
C ARG A 152 8.95 4.73 15.54
N GLU A 153 9.64 5.70 16.14
CA GLU A 153 9.17 6.42 17.34
C GLU A 153 8.24 7.59 17.00
N ASN A 154 8.03 7.90 15.71
CA ASN A 154 7.14 8.96 15.24
C ASN A 154 5.68 8.55 15.51
N PRO A 155 4.90 9.32 16.29
CA PRO A 155 3.51 8.98 16.61
C PRO A 155 2.57 8.99 15.39
N ASN A 156 2.99 9.59 14.27
CA ASN A 156 2.26 9.59 13.00
C ASN A 156 2.74 8.50 12.04
N LEU A 157 3.60 7.58 12.47
CA LEU A 157 4.01 6.42 11.70
C LEU A 157 3.63 5.13 12.44
N LEU A 158 2.90 4.24 11.77
CA LEU A 158 2.70 2.88 12.22
C LEU A 158 3.46 1.93 11.29
N ILE A 159 4.41 1.19 11.86
CA ILE A 159 5.08 0.10 11.17
C ILE A 159 4.30 -1.18 11.41
N VAL A 160 4.03 -1.92 10.33
CA VAL A 160 3.36 -3.21 10.36
C VAL A 160 4.25 -4.24 9.66
N HIS A 161 4.49 -5.37 10.28
CA HIS A 161 5.14 -6.50 9.61
C HIS A 161 4.11 -7.29 8.80
N TYR A 162 4.44 -7.73 7.61
CA TYR A 162 3.56 -8.58 6.83
C TYR A 162 3.31 -9.92 7.55
N GLU A 163 4.32 -10.44 8.24
CA GLU A 163 4.26 -11.72 8.94
C GLU A 163 3.34 -11.66 10.18
N GLU A 164 3.14 -10.50 10.82
CA GLU A 164 2.12 -10.37 11.87
C GLU A 164 0.70 -10.34 11.29
N MET A 165 0.51 -9.78 10.08
CA MET A 165 -0.78 -9.85 9.39
C MET A 165 -1.18 -11.29 9.10
N GLN A 166 -0.21 -12.16 8.79
CA GLN A 166 -0.48 -13.58 8.59
C GLN A 166 -0.79 -14.34 9.90
N LYS A 167 -0.21 -13.92 11.02
CA LYS A 167 -0.37 -14.59 12.32
C LYS A 167 -1.62 -14.15 13.08
N ASP A 168 -1.88 -12.85 13.12
CA ASP A 168 -3.01 -12.24 13.83
C ASP A 168 -3.51 -11.00 13.10
N ILE A 169 -4.27 -11.23 12.01
CA ILE A 169 -4.86 -10.14 11.23
C ILE A 169 -5.86 -9.32 12.05
N THR A 170 -6.60 -9.95 12.97
CA THR A 170 -7.59 -9.27 13.82
C THR A 170 -6.91 -8.24 14.72
N GLY A 171 -5.82 -8.61 15.40
CA GLY A 171 -5.03 -7.70 16.21
C GLY A 171 -4.43 -6.55 15.39
N VAL A 172 -3.91 -6.84 14.20
CA VAL A 172 -3.40 -5.80 13.29
C VAL A 172 -4.50 -4.84 12.86
N ILE A 173 -5.68 -5.31 12.45
CA ILE A 173 -6.80 -4.45 12.05
C ILE A 173 -7.22 -3.54 13.20
N LYS A 174 -7.37 -4.08 14.42
CA LYS A 174 -7.73 -3.27 15.60
C LYS A 174 -6.68 -2.19 15.89
N ARG A 175 -5.39 -2.52 15.78
CA ARG A 175 -4.28 -1.57 15.95
C ARG A 175 -4.28 -0.49 14.87
N VAL A 176 -4.54 -0.85 13.62
CA VAL A 176 -4.68 0.08 12.49
C VAL A 176 -5.88 1.00 12.69
N ALA A 177 -7.05 0.46 13.07
CA ALA A 177 -8.27 1.22 13.34
C ALA A 177 -8.03 2.29 14.41
N LYS A 178 -7.45 1.90 15.55
CA LYS A 178 -7.03 2.84 16.61
C LYS A 178 -6.05 3.89 16.09
N PHE A 179 -5.04 3.48 15.33
CA PHE A 179 -4.06 4.40 14.78
C PHE A 179 -4.69 5.44 13.88
N ILE A 180 -5.66 5.07 13.03
CA ILE A 180 -6.29 6.00 12.07
C ILE A 180 -7.50 6.76 12.64
N GLY A 181 -7.93 6.44 13.87
CA GLY A 181 -9.05 7.06 14.57
C GLY A 181 -10.41 6.54 14.10
N THR A 182 -10.56 5.22 13.98
CA THR A 182 -11.79 4.53 13.56
C THR A 182 -12.07 3.30 14.44
N GLU A 183 -11.81 3.40 15.75
CA GLU A 183 -11.94 2.30 16.72
C GLU A 183 -13.37 1.89 17.12
N GLU A 184 -14.39 2.45 16.48
CA GLU A 184 -15.81 2.29 16.88
C GLU A 184 -16.48 0.99 16.37
N TYR A 185 -15.70 0.02 15.89
CA TYR A 185 -16.22 -1.20 15.28
C TYR A 185 -16.38 -2.36 16.28
N SER A 186 -17.52 -3.05 16.21
CA SER A 186 -17.75 -4.26 17.00
C SER A 186 -16.87 -5.42 16.54
N ASP A 187 -16.67 -6.41 17.41
CA ASP A 187 -15.91 -7.62 17.06
C ASP A 187 -16.49 -8.34 15.85
N ASP A 188 -17.82 -8.35 15.68
CA ASP A 188 -18.49 -8.92 14.50
C ASP A 188 -18.16 -8.16 13.21
N GLN A 189 -18.10 -6.83 13.27
CA GLN A 189 -17.71 -6.01 12.10
C GLN A 189 -16.25 -6.25 11.74
N ILE A 190 -15.37 -6.36 12.73
CA ILE A 190 -13.96 -6.71 12.52
C ILE A 190 -13.83 -8.11 11.92
N ALA A 191 -14.57 -9.10 12.43
CA ALA A 191 -14.56 -10.47 11.90
C ALA A 191 -14.99 -10.52 10.42
N LYS A 192 -16.02 -9.76 10.03
CA LYS A 192 -16.42 -9.62 8.63
C LYS A 192 -15.34 -8.99 7.76
N LEU A 193 -14.62 -7.98 8.28
CA LEU A 193 -13.51 -7.37 7.56
C LEU A 193 -12.32 -8.34 7.40
N VAL A 194 -12.05 -9.16 8.41
CA VAL A 194 -11.06 -10.24 8.33
C VAL A 194 -11.42 -11.23 7.23
N GLU A 195 -12.68 -11.68 7.18
CA GLU A 195 -13.16 -12.58 6.14
C GLU A 195 -13.04 -11.95 4.74
N HIS A 196 -13.52 -10.71 4.58
CA HIS A 196 -13.47 -9.96 3.31
C HIS A 196 -12.05 -9.78 2.78
N THR A 197 -11.09 -9.55 3.68
CA THR A 197 -9.68 -9.31 3.32
C THR A 197 -8.82 -10.58 3.35
N SER A 198 -9.44 -11.76 3.53
CA SER A 198 -8.72 -13.03 3.46
C SER A 198 -8.06 -13.25 2.10
N VAL A 199 -6.96 -13.99 2.09
CA VAL A 199 -6.19 -14.25 0.86
C VAL A 199 -7.06 -14.90 -0.22
N ASP A 200 -7.96 -15.80 0.16
CA ASP A 200 -8.84 -16.49 -0.79
C ASP A 200 -9.86 -15.53 -1.42
N LYS A 201 -10.47 -14.64 -0.64
CA LYS A 201 -11.42 -13.64 -1.15
C LYS A 201 -10.76 -12.57 -1.99
N MET A 202 -9.54 -12.17 -1.65
CA MET A 202 -8.78 -11.15 -2.38
C MET A 202 -8.16 -11.68 -3.69
N ARG A 203 -8.13 -13.00 -3.89
CA ARG A 203 -7.66 -13.65 -5.14
C ARG A 203 -8.80 -14.00 -6.11
N ALA A 204 -10.03 -14.14 -5.60
CA ALA A 204 -11.23 -14.43 -6.38
C ALA A 204 -11.70 -13.21 -7.19
#